data_AF-A0AAN7TVC9-F1
#
_entry.id   AF-A0AAN7TVC9-F1
#
_cell.length_a   1.000
_cell.length_b   1.000
_cell.length_c   1.000
_cell.angle_alpha   90.00
_cell.angle_beta   90.00
_cell.angle_gamma   90.00
#
_symmetry.space_group_name_H-M   'P 1'
#
loop_
_entity.id
_entity.type
_entity.pdbx_description
1 polymer ?
#
loop_
_entity_poly.entity_id
_entity_poly.type
_entity_poly.pdbx_seq_one_letter_code
_entity_poly.pdbx_strand_id
1 'polypeptide(L)'
;MIKNILFIVLLFLFISTSYQSSIINTDDYKDISNFMKEICYDKSIIIIKDEKAVPIFCDFIDHILEHDYDQVLNLYHKANKNFKPLELSVGDTIQERYYKKEERSHQLVDSFLKNLNFMTDQYLKSLKKRDEL
;
A
#
# COMPACT_ATOMS: atom_id res chain seq x y z
N MET A 1 -9.38 51.22 -10.67
CA MET A 1 -9.52 50.43 -9.43
C MET A 1 -10.16 49.04 -9.62
N ILE A 2 -10.91 48.78 -10.70
CA ILE A 2 -11.62 47.49 -10.90
C ILE A 2 -10.69 46.30 -11.23
N LYS A 3 -9.49 46.54 -11.77
CA LYS A 3 -8.53 45.47 -12.13
C LYS A 3 -7.96 44.68 -10.93
N ASN A 4 -7.91 45.26 -9.74
CA ASN A 4 -7.33 44.59 -8.57
C ASN A 4 -8.33 43.66 -7.85
N ILE A 5 -9.64 43.89 -8.02
CA ILE A 5 -10.68 43.06 -7.41
C ILE A 5 -10.86 41.75 -8.19
N LEU A 6 -10.75 41.80 -9.52
CA LEU A 6 -10.87 40.60 -10.37
C LEU A 6 -9.75 39.59 -10.10
N PHE A 7 -8.54 40.07 -9.77
CA PHE A 7 -7.39 39.22 -9.47
C PHE A 7 -7.54 38.49 -8.12
N ILE A 8 -8.14 39.13 -7.11
CA ILE A 8 -8.37 38.53 -5.79
C ILE A 8 -9.48 37.47 -5.84
N VAL A 9 -10.53 37.68 -6.64
CA VAL A 9 -11.62 36.69 -6.83
C VAL A 9 -11.11 35.45 -7.58
N LEU A 10 -10.22 35.62 -8.56
CA LEU A 10 -9.59 34.49 -9.26
C LEU A 10 -8.64 33.69 -8.36
N LEU A 11 -7.93 34.35 -7.45
CA LEU A 11 -7.03 33.70 -6.49
C LEU A 11 -7.81 32.90 -5.43
N PHE A 12 -8.98 33.38 -5.00
CA PHE A 12 -9.86 32.63 -4.11
C PHE A 12 -10.52 31.42 -4.79
N LEU A 13 -10.88 31.54 -6.08
CA LEU A 13 -11.42 30.40 -6.85
C LEU A 13 -10.39 29.28 -7.05
N PHE A 14 -9.09 29.59 -7.12
CA PHE A 14 -8.01 28.61 -7.27
C PHE A 14 -7.69 27.82 -5.98
N ILE A 15 -7.97 28.39 -4.81
CA ILE A 15 -7.75 27.72 -3.52
C ILE A 15 -8.88 26.71 -3.22
N SER A 16 -10.07 26.93 -3.78
CA SER A 16 -11.24 26.05 -3.58
C SER A 16 -11.27 24.78 -4.44
N THR A 17 -10.35 24.58 -5.40
CA THR A 17 -10.47 23.48 -6.38
C THR A 17 -9.60 22.24 -6.14
N SER A 18 -8.91 22.06 -5.01
CA SER A 18 -8.13 20.81 -4.86
C SER A 18 -7.85 20.28 -3.46
N TYR A 19 -8.38 20.89 -2.39
CA TYR A 19 -8.55 20.16 -1.12
C TYR A 19 -9.82 19.31 -1.16
N GLN A 20 -9.92 18.47 -2.19
CA GLN A 20 -10.76 17.29 -2.09
C GLN A 20 -9.83 16.21 -1.56
N SER A 21 -9.61 16.24 -0.24
CA SER A 21 -9.15 15.04 0.45
C SER A 21 -10.05 13.92 -0.06
N SER A 22 -9.46 12.95 -0.75
CA SER A 22 -10.17 11.77 -1.19
C SER A 22 -10.93 11.27 0.03
N ILE A 23 -12.25 11.16 -0.09
CA ILE A 23 -13.04 10.49 0.93
C ILE A 23 -12.55 9.05 0.89
N ILE A 24 -11.56 8.75 1.74
CA ILE A 24 -11.05 7.41 1.95
C ILE A 24 -12.25 6.66 2.51
N ASN A 25 -12.79 5.76 1.70
CA ASN A 25 -13.92 4.96 2.12
C ASN A 25 -13.40 4.07 3.26
N THR A 26 -13.89 4.28 4.49
CA THR A 26 -13.36 3.61 5.69
C THR A 26 -13.46 2.08 5.60
N ASP A 27 -14.37 1.60 4.77
CA ASP A 27 -14.56 0.17 4.47
C ASP A 27 -13.38 -0.41 3.68
N ASP A 28 -12.82 0.34 2.70
CA ASP A 28 -11.64 -0.09 1.94
C ASP A 28 -10.41 -0.20 2.87
N TYR A 29 -10.28 0.69 3.86
CA TYR A 29 -9.21 0.62 4.88
C TYR A 29 -9.33 -0.63 5.73
N LYS A 30 -10.54 -0.91 6.19
CA LYS A 30 -10.80 -2.07 7.03
C LYS A 30 -10.51 -3.36 6.28
N ASP A 31 -10.88 -3.45 5.00
CA ASP A 31 -10.62 -4.65 4.19
C ASP A 31 -9.13 -4.87 3.93
N ILE A 32 -8.38 -3.82 3.56
CA ILE A 32 -6.92 -3.92 3.39
C ILE A 32 -6.23 -4.29 4.70
N SER A 33 -6.59 -3.61 5.79
CA SER A 33 -6.03 -3.85 7.13
C SER A 33 -6.33 -5.27 7.61
N ASN A 34 -7.58 -5.74 7.48
CA ASN A 34 -7.97 -7.10 7.83
C ASN A 34 -7.21 -8.14 6.99
N PHE A 35 -7.06 -7.91 5.68
CA PHE A 35 -6.31 -8.83 4.82
C PHE A 35 -4.84 -8.92 5.26
N MET A 36 -4.18 -7.78 5.49
CA MET A 36 -2.80 -7.75 5.97
C MET A 36 -2.67 -8.39 7.36
N LYS A 37 -3.67 -8.22 8.23
CA LYS A 37 -3.67 -8.86 9.55
C LYS A 37 -3.89 -10.37 9.46
N GLU A 38 -5.01 -10.84 8.91
CA GLU A 38 -5.36 -12.25 8.92
C GLU A 38 -4.46 -13.10 8.02
N ILE A 39 -4.13 -12.60 6.83
CA ILE A 39 -3.39 -13.39 5.84
C ILE A 39 -1.89 -13.26 6.04
N CYS A 40 -1.40 -12.06 6.35
CA CYS A 40 0.03 -11.85 6.43
C CYS A 40 0.57 -12.05 7.83
N TYR A 41 -0.13 -11.59 8.86
CA TYR A 41 0.31 -11.75 10.25
C TYR A 41 -0.07 -13.13 10.81
N ASP A 42 -1.38 -13.43 10.90
CA ASP A 42 -1.84 -14.62 11.62
C ASP A 42 -1.39 -15.93 10.95
N LYS A 43 -1.53 -16.05 9.63
CA LYS A 43 -1.09 -17.27 8.92
C LYS A 43 0.42 -17.46 8.91
N SER A 44 1.20 -16.37 8.81
CA SER A 44 2.66 -16.48 8.81
C SER A 44 3.18 -16.95 10.17
N ILE A 45 2.57 -16.49 11.27
CA ILE A 45 2.86 -16.99 12.62
C ILE A 45 2.62 -18.49 12.73
N ILE A 46 1.53 -19.00 12.14
CA ILE A 46 1.21 -20.43 12.17
C ILE A 46 2.22 -21.26 11.36
N ILE A 47 2.75 -20.70 10.26
CA ILE A 47 3.71 -21.40 9.37
C ILE A 47 5.11 -21.46 9.98
N ILE A 48 5.50 -20.47 10.78
CA ILE A 48 6.85 -20.37 11.34
C ILE A 48 6.91 -21.16 12.67
N LYS A 49 7.49 -22.36 12.64
CA LYS A 49 7.64 -23.26 13.81
C LYS A 49 8.69 -22.82 14.85
N ASP A 50 9.48 -21.79 14.57
CA ASP A 50 10.58 -21.33 15.44
C ASP A 50 10.23 -19.97 16.07
N GLU A 51 9.84 -19.98 17.35
CA GLU A 51 9.30 -18.85 18.11
C GLU A 51 10.26 -17.64 18.19
N LYS A 52 11.54 -17.83 17.90
CA LYS A 52 12.55 -16.76 17.92
C LYS A 52 12.57 -15.90 16.65
N ALA A 53 12.02 -16.36 15.53
CA ALA A 53 11.95 -15.62 14.26
C ALA A 53 10.69 -14.73 14.16
N VAL A 54 9.70 -14.97 15.02
CA VAL A 54 8.35 -14.42 14.96
C VAL A 54 8.24 -12.92 15.29
N PRO A 55 8.91 -12.36 16.32
CA PRO A 55 8.75 -10.94 16.69
C PRO A 55 9.33 -9.99 15.64
N ILE A 56 10.28 -10.50 14.87
CA ILE A 56 10.95 -9.81 13.78
C ILE A 56 10.03 -9.79 12.57
N PHE A 57 9.11 -10.71 12.37
CA PHE A 57 8.49 -10.88 11.06
C PHE A 57 7.37 -9.90 10.70
N CYS A 58 6.92 -9.05 11.62
CA CYS A 58 5.56 -8.51 11.54
C CYS A 58 5.37 -7.10 12.12
N ASP A 59 6.38 -6.56 12.79
CA ASP A 59 6.38 -5.17 13.27
C ASP A 59 6.19 -4.15 12.14
N PHE A 60 6.62 -4.51 10.93
CA PHE A 60 6.51 -3.64 9.77
C PHE A 60 5.10 -3.57 9.17
N ILE A 61 4.20 -4.54 9.43
CA ILE A 61 2.83 -4.51 8.88
C ILE A 61 2.03 -3.38 9.53
N ASP A 62 2.05 -3.32 10.85
CA ASP A 62 1.41 -2.24 11.59
C ASP A 62 2.07 -0.90 11.22
N HIS A 63 3.40 -0.88 11.04
CA HIS A 63 4.12 0.32 10.58
C HIS A 63 3.68 0.78 9.18
N ILE A 64 3.51 -0.12 8.21
CA ILE A 64 2.99 0.21 6.87
C ILE A 64 1.58 0.81 6.98
N LEU A 65 0.72 0.19 7.78
CA LEU A 65 -0.68 0.62 7.95
C LEU A 65 -0.80 1.95 8.69
N GLU A 66 0.19 2.33 9.50
CA GLU A 66 0.20 3.59 10.22
C GLU A 66 0.87 4.73 9.43
N HIS A 67 1.91 4.42 8.65
CA HIS A 67 2.76 5.44 8.02
C HIS A 67 2.59 5.58 6.51
N ASP A 68 2.26 4.50 5.80
CA ASP A 68 2.24 4.45 4.33
C ASP A 68 0.88 4.01 3.77
N TYR A 69 -0.17 4.06 4.59
CA TYR A 69 -1.49 3.55 4.22
C TYR A 69 -2.05 4.19 2.95
N ASP A 70 -1.93 5.51 2.78
CA ASP A 70 -2.39 6.19 1.58
C ASP A 70 -1.72 5.65 0.31
N GLN A 71 -0.43 5.30 0.41
CA GLN A 71 0.31 4.72 -0.71
C GLN A 71 -0.15 3.30 -1.02
N VAL A 72 -0.41 2.49 0.01
CA VAL A 72 -0.97 1.14 -0.14
C VAL A 72 -2.35 1.19 -0.79
N LEU A 73 -3.23 2.08 -0.31
CA LEU A 73 -4.58 2.27 -0.85
C LEU A 73 -4.54 2.70 -2.32
N ASN A 74 -3.65 3.63 -2.67
CA ASN A 74 -3.47 4.08 -4.04
C ASN A 74 -3.05 2.93 -4.97
N LEU A 75 -2.10 2.08 -4.55
CA LEU A 75 -1.65 0.93 -5.34
C LEU A 75 -2.73 -0.16 -5.44
N TYR A 76 -3.52 -0.37 -4.38
CA TYR A 76 -4.68 -1.24 -4.39
C TYR A 76 -5.75 -0.79 -5.40
N HIS A 77 -6.09 0.50 -5.40
CA HIS A 77 -7.01 1.05 -6.40
C HIS A 77 -6.44 0.97 -7.80
N LYS A 78 -5.15 1.27 -7.98
CA LYS A 78 -4.44 1.10 -9.25
C LYS A 78 -4.51 -0.35 -9.74
N ALA A 79 -4.45 -1.33 -8.85
CA ALA A 79 -4.64 -2.74 -9.14
C ALA A 79 -6.12 -3.15 -9.36
N ASN A 80 -7.01 -2.18 -9.62
CA ASN A 80 -8.45 -2.39 -9.77
C ASN A 80 -9.05 -3.14 -8.56
N LYS A 81 -8.66 -2.74 -7.35
CA LYS A 81 -9.12 -3.34 -6.09
C LYS A 81 -8.80 -4.84 -5.95
N ASN A 82 -7.79 -5.34 -6.67
CA ASN A 82 -7.33 -6.71 -6.50
C ASN A 82 -6.31 -6.81 -5.36
N PHE A 83 -6.52 -7.74 -4.43
CA PHE A 83 -5.58 -8.03 -3.35
C PHE A 83 -4.38 -8.87 -3.79
N LYS A 84 -4.36 -9.41 -5.01
CA LYS A 84 -3.29 -10.30 -5.47
C LYS A 84 -1.90 -9.64 -5.47
N PRO A 85 -1.72 -8.39 -5.93
CA PRO A 85 -0.43 -7.71 -5.82
C PRO A 85 0.03 -7.52 -4.37
N LEU A 86 -0.89 -7.20 -3.44
CA LEU A 86 -0.58 -7.12 -2.00
C LEU A 86 -0.15 -8.48 -1.43
N GLU A 87 -0.89 -9.54 -1.75
CA GLU A 87 -0.57 -10.90 -1.30
C GLU A 87 0.86 -11.30 -1.71
N LEU A 88 1.21 -11.07 -2.98
CA LEU A 88 2.53 -11.41 -3.52
C LEU A 88 3.64 -10.54 -2.92
N SER A 89 3.43 -9.22 -2.80
CA SER A 89 4.45 -8.33 -2.26
C SER A 89 4.75 -8.61 -0.80
N VAL A 90 3.73 -8.91 0.01
CA VAL A 90 3.94 -9.30 1.41
C VAL A 90 4.68 -10.63 1.49
N GLY A 91 4.30 -11.62 0.68
CA GLY A 91 5.01 -12.91 0.61
C GLY A 91 6.49 -12.77 0.29
N ASP A 92 6.84 -11.91 -0.67
CA ASP A 92 8.24 -11.65 -1.05
C ASP A 92 9.01 -10.94 0.08
N THR A 93 8.43 -9.93 0.74
CA THR A 93 9.09 -9.23 1.87
C THR A 93 9.31 -10.15 3.06
N ILE A 94 8.35 -11.03 3.33
CA ILE A 94 8.44 -12.11 4.31
C ILE A 94 9.63 -13.02 3.99
N GLN A 95 9.69 -13.50 2.74
CA GLN A 95 10.77 -14.36 2.29
C GLN A 95 12.13 -13.66 2.41
N GLU A 96 12.20 -12.39 2.01
CA GLU A 96 13.39 -11.56 2.12
C GLU A 96 13.89 -11.46 3.56
N ARG A 97 13.02 -11.16 4.52
CA ARG A 97 13.40 -11.10 5.94
C ARG A 97 13.89 -12.44 6.47
N TYR A 98 13.21 -13.53 6.10
CA TYR A 98 13.57 -14.89 6.55
C TYR A 98 14.96 -15.32 6.07
N TYR A 99 15.26 -15.10 4.78
CA TYR A 99 16.49 -15.58 4.18
C TYR A 99 17.66 -14.62 4.33
N LYS A 100 17.44 -13.30 4.33
CA LYS A 100 18.51 -12.30 4.40
C LYS A 100 18.90 -11.88 5.82
N LYS A 101 18.08 -12.21 6.84
CA LYS A 101 18.35 -12.06 8.28
C LYS A 101 18.81 -10.69 8.81
N GLU A 102 18.92 -9.63 7.99
CA GLU A 102 19.61 -8.39 8.39
C GLU A 102 18.93 -7.08 7.96
N GLU A 103 17.63 -7.07 7.67
CA GLU A 103 16.94 -5.80 7.34
C GLU A 103 16.25 -5.19 8.57
N ARG A 104 16.53 -3.91 8.83
CA ARG A 104 15.81 -3.09 9.81
C ARG A 104 14.38 -2.87 9.31
N SER A 105 13.40 -2.68 10.20
CA SER A 105 11.97 -2.64 9.85
C SER A 105 11.63 -1.61 8.74
N HIS A 106 12.32 -0.47 8.67
CA HIS A 106 12.14 0.52 7.60
C HIS A 106 12.64 0.04 6.21
N GLN A 107 13.73 -0.73 6.15
CA GLN A 107 14.24 -1.28 4.89
C GLN A 107 13.26 -2.29 4.30
N LEU A 108 12.57 -3.03 5.18
CA LEU A 108 11.53 -3.97 4.76
C LEU A 108 10.27 -3.29 4.28
N VAL A 109 9.94 -2.11 4.82
CA VAL A 109 8.86 -1.27 4.29
C VAL A 109 9.23 -0.75 2.90
N ASP A 110 10.45 -0.26 2.70
CA ASP A 110 10.93 0.16 1.37
C ASP A 110 10.88 -1.00 0.36
N SER A 111 11.36 -2.17 0.76
CA SER A 111 11.30 -3.39 -0.04
C SER A 111 9.87 -3.82 -0.35
N PHE A 112 8.97 -3.76 0.64
CA PHE A 112 7.55 -4.03 0.46
C PHE A 112 6.91 -3.08 -0.56
N LEU A 113 7.09 -1.76 -0.43
CA LEU A 113 6.50 -0.78 -1.34
C LEU A 113 7.04 -0.94 -2.76
N LYS A 114 8.34 -1.23 -2.89
CA LYS A 114 8.97 -1.54 -4.18
C LYS A 114 8.35 -2.80 -4.82
N ASN A 115 8.21 -3.87 -4.04
CA ASN A 115 7.61 -5.12 -4.52
C ASN A 115 6.13 -4.93 -4.87
N LEU A 116 5.36 -4.21 -4.06
CA LEU A 116 3.95 -3.92 -4.29
C LEU A 116 3.75 -3.14 -5.59
N ASN A 117 4.56 -2.11 -5.83
CA ASN A 117 4.49 -1.35 -7.07
C ASN A 117 4.84 -2.23 -8.29
N PHE A 118 5.90 -3.04 -8.18
CA PHE A 118 6.28 -3.98 -9.23
C PHE A 118 5.17 -5.00 -9.54
N MET A 119 4.59 -5.64 -8.51
CA MET A 119 3.52 -6.63 -8.67
C MET A 119 2.24 -6.00 -9.24
N THR A 120 1.93 -4.76 -8.84
CA THR A 120 0.81 -3.99 -9.40
C THR A 120 1.00 -3.75 -10.89
N ASP A 121 2.20 -3.32 -11.31
CA ASP A 121 2.51 -3.09 -12.72
C ASP A 121 2.47 -4.40 -13.54
N GLN A 122 2.97 -5.51 -13.00
CA GLN A 122 2.88 -6.82 -13.65
C GLN A 122 1.42 -7.28 -13.80
N TYR A 123 0.62 -7.11 -12.76
CA TYR A 123 -0.80 -7.45 -12.79
C TYR A 123 -1.54 -6.66 -13.88
N LEU A 124 -1.35 -5.34 -13.94
CA LEU A 124 -1.96 -4.50 -14.96
C LEU A 124 -1.53 -4.87 -16.39
N LYS A 125 -0.25 -5.18 -16.60
CA LYS A 125 0.22 -5.69 -17.89
C LYS A 125 -0.46 -7.02 -18.26
N SER A 126 -0.72 -7.88 -17.28
CA SER A 126 -1.39 -9.17 -17.50
C SER A 126 -2.86 -9.03 -17.88
N LEU A 127 -3.53 -7.96 -17.44
CA LEU A 127 -4.91 -7.66 -17.81
C LEU A 127 -5.00 -7.18 -19.26
N LYS A 128 -4.16 -6.22 -19.64
CA LYS A 128 -4.13 -5.70 -21.03
C LYS A 128 -3.90 -6.80 -22.07
N LYS A 129 -3.01 -7.75 -21.79
CA LYS A 129 -2.76 -8.91 -22.66
C LYS A 129 -3.97 -9.83 -22.82
N ARG A 130 -4.89 -9.87 -21.86
CA ARG A 130 -6.13 -10.66 -21.97
C ARG A 130 -7.19 -9.96 -22.79
N ASP A 131 -7.22 -8.62 -22.75
CA ASP A 131 -8.17 -7.82 -23.53
C ASP A 131 -7.81 -7.76 -25.03
N GLU A 132 -6.56 -8.10 -25.38
CA GLU A 132 -6.03 -8.16 -26.76
C GLU A 132 -6.23 -9.54 -27.45
N LEU A 133 -6.78 -10.54 -26.73
CA LEU A 133 -7.04 -11.91 -27.22
C LEU A 133 -8.53 -12.17 -27.39
#